data_AF-A0A705V6V5-F1
#
_entry.id   AF-A0A705V6V5-F1
#
_cell.length_a   1.000
_cell.length_b   1.000
_cell.length_c   1.000
_cell.angle_alpha   90.00
_cell.angle_beta   90.00
_cell.angle_gamma   90.00
#
_symmetry.space_group_name_H-M   'P 1'
#
loop_
_entity.id
_entity.type
_entity.pdbx_description
1 polymer ?
#
loop_
_entity_poly.entity_id
_entity_poly.type
_entity_poly.pdbx_seq_one_letter_code
_entity_poly.pdbx_strand_id
1 'polypeptide(L)' 'LIAGWVHSGKLAPISPHHLIFMIWAATQHYADFAPQVEAVTGATLRDEAFFNQTVESVQRIIIEGIRVR' A
#
# COMPACT_ATOMS: atom_id res chain seq x y z
N LEU A 1 -0.61 -16.45 -10.37
CA LEU A 1 -0.48 -16.66 -8.90
C LEU A 1 -1.61 -15.98 -8.14
N ILE A 2 -1.68 -14.64 -8.06
CA ILE A 2 -2.74 -13.91 -7.33
C ILE A 2 -4.16 -14.28 -7.80
N ALA A 3 -4.40 -14.38 -9.11
CA ALA A 3 -5.68 -14.85 -9.65
C ALA A 3 -6.09 -16.23 -9.11
N GLY A 4 -5.12 -17.12 -8.87
CA GLY A 4 -5.36 -18.44 -8.28
C GLY A 4 -5.78 -18.34 -6.81
N TRP A 5 -5.21 -17.39 -6.05
CA TRP A 5 -5.63 -17.15 -4.67
C TRP A 5 -7.05 -16.61 -4.59
N VAL A 6 -7.41 -15.68 -5.48
CA VAL A 6 -8.79 -15.18 -5.63
C VAL A 6 -9.73 -16.33 -5.97
N HIS A 7 -9.39 -17.15 -6.97
CA HIS A 7 -10.21 -18.31 -7.35
C HIS A 7 -10.37 -19.33 -6.22
N SER A 8 -9.33 -19.53 -5.40
CA SER A 8 -9.38 -20.43 -4.23
C SER A 8 -10.00 -19.81 -2.97
N GLY A 9 -10.56 -18.59 -3.05
CA GLY A 9 -11.18 -17.91 -1.91
C GLY A 9 -10.19 -17.52 -0.80
N LYS A 10 -8.91 -17.33 -1.13
CA LYS A 10 -7.86 -16.88 -0.19
C LYS A 10 -7.68 -15.36 -0.16
N LEU A 11 -8.21 -14.68 -1.17
CA LEU A 11 -8.29 -13.22 -1.28
C LEU A 11 -9.70 -12.84 -1.75
N ALA A 12 -10.13 -11.62 -1.42
CA ALA A 12 -11.33 -11.01 -1.96
C ALA A 12 -11.33 -10.98 -3.51
N PRO A 13 -12.50 -10.87 -4.18
CA PRO A 13 -12.58 -10.82 -5.64
C PRO A 13 -12.06 -9.50 -6.20
N ILE A 14 -10.74 -9.40 -6.37
CA ILE A 14 -10.04 -8.23 -6.90
C ILE A 14 -9.32 -8.54 -8.21
N SER A 15 -8.96 -7.49 -8.97
CA SER A 15 -8.08 -7.62 -10.13
C SER A 15 -6.61 -7.71 -9.70
N PRO A 16 -5.88 -8.79 -10.07
CA PRO A 16 -4.46 -8.94 -9.72
C PRO A 16 -3.57 -7.80 -10.18
N HIS A 17 -3.78 -7.29 -11.40
CA HIS A 17 -2.96 -6.22 -11.95
C HIS A 17 -3.15 -4.93 -11.17
N HIS A 18 -4.38 -4.58 -10.82
CA HIS A 18 -4.66 -3.37 -10.04
C HIS A 18 -4.16 -3.48 -8.59
N LEU A 19 -4.15 -4.68 -7.99
CA LEU A 19 -3.51 -4.87 -6.69
C LEU A 19 -2.00 -4.56 -6.76
N ILE A 20 -1.32 -5.08 -7.78
CA ILE A 20 0.10 -4.81 -7.98
C ILE A 20 0.35 -3.32 -8.22
N PHE A 21 -0.43 -2.69 -9.10
CA PHE A 21 -0.32 -1.27 -9.37
C PHE A 21 -0.56 -0.43 -8.13
N MET A 22 -1.51 -0.83 -7.27
CA MET A 22 -1.73 -0.10 -6.03
C MET A 22 -0.59 -0.22 -5.04
N ILE A 23 0.04 -1.39 -4.91
CA ILE A 23 1.23 -1.56 -4.07
C ILE A 23 2.35 -0.66 -4.58
N TRP A 24 2.63 -0.67 -5.90
CA TRP A 24 3.66 0.16 -6.50
C TRP A 24 3.37 1.65 -6.31
N ALA A 25 2.20 2.11 -6.73
CA ALA A 25 1.85 3.53 -6.65
C ALA A 25 1.83 4.03 -5.20
N ALA A 26 1.23 3.28 -4.25
CA ALA A 26 1.15 3.72 -2.87
C ALA A 26 2.52 3.78 -2.17
N THR A 27 3.46 2.91 -2.55
CA THR A 27 4.81 2.91 -1.94
C THR A 27 5.76 3.89 -2.62
N GLN A 28 5.80 3.92 -3.95
CA GLN A 28 6.65 4.81 -4.73
C GLN A 28 6.27 6.29 -4.55
N HIS A 29 4.99 6.59 -4.27
CA HIS A 29 4.52 7.95 -4.00
C HIS A 29 5.37 8.67 -2.94
N TYR A 30 5.77 7.97 -1.86
CA TYR A 30 6.57 8.57 -0.79
C TYR A 30 8.01 8.92 -1.19
N ALA A 31 8.49 8.41 -2.32
CA ALA A 31 9.78 8.80 -2.91
C ALA A 31 9.60 9.81 -4.05
N ASP A 32 8.75 9.50 -5.02
CA ASP A 32 8.53 10.32 -6.22
C ASP A 32 7.92 11.69 -5.88
N PHE A 33 7.08 11.74 -4.84
CA PHE A 33 6.41 12.94 -4.34
C PHE A 33 6.92 13.36 -2.96
N ALA A 34 8.14 12.98 -2.59
CA ALA A 34 8.72 13.31 -1.29
C ALA A 34 8.61 14.82 -0.93
N PRO A 35 8.86 15.78 -1.83
CA PRO A 35 8.68 17.21 -1.51
C PRO A 35 7.23 17.57 -1.16
N GLN A 36 6.24 16.93 -1.79
CA GLN A 36 4.82 17.17 -1.51
C GLN A 36 4.41 16.55 -0.17
N VAL A 37 4.88 15.33 0.11
CA VAL A 37 4.64 14.66 1.40
C VAL A 37 5.22 15.51 2.53
N GLU A 38 6.49 15.93 2.40
CA GLU A 38 7.17 16.76 3.40
C GLU A 38 6.46 18.10 3.62
N ALA A 39 5.98 18.75 2.56
CA ALA A 39 5.23 20.00 2.67
C ALA A 39 3.92 19.85 3.47
N VAL A 40 3.29 18.68 3.45
CA VAL A 40 2.01 18.43 4.14
C VAL A 40 2.22 17.91 5.55
N THR A 41 3.20 17.02 5.76
CA THR A 41 3.38 16.30 7.04
C THR A 41 4.51 16.87 7.88
N GLY A 42 5.42 17.64 7.29
CA GLY A 42 6.68 18.05 7.92
C GLY A 42 7.69 16.91 8.10
N ALA A 43 7.46 15.74 7.48
CA ALA A 43 8.27 14.54 7.67
C ALA A 43 8.56 13.84 6.33
N THR A 44 9.63 13.03 6.34
CA THR A 44 10.03 12.18 5.21
C THR A 44 10.23 10.75 5.69
N LEU A 45 10.40 9.79 4.76
CA LEU A 45 10.72 8.41 5.11
C LEU A 45 12.09 8.23 5.82
N ARG A 46 12.89 9.30 5.99
CA ARG A 46 14.10 9.27 6.81
C ARG A 46 13.81 9.39 8.31
N ASP A 47 12.62 9.86 8.68
CA ASP A 47 12.13 9.83 10.05
C ASP A 47 11.57 8.43 10.35
N GLU A 48 12.13 7.76 11.36
CA GLU A 48 11.76 6.39 11.72
C GLU A 48 10.30 6.26 12.17
N ALA A 49 9.78 7.24 12.92
CA ALA A 49 8.40 7.23 13.38
C ALA A 49 7.43 7.40 12.20
N PHE A 50 7.73 8.34 11.29
CA PHE A 50 6.93 8.56 10.09
C PHE A 50 7.00 7.37 9.12
N PHE A 51 8.16 6.74 8.97
CA PHE A 51 8.34 5.53 8.19
C PHE A 51 7.45 4.40 8.72
N ASN A 52 7.53 4.11 10.03
CA ASN A 52 6.72 3.06 10.65
C ASN A 52 5.22 3.33 10.52
N GLN A 53 4.78 4.57 10.72
CA GLN A 53 3.39 4.97 10.52
C GLN A 53 2.93 4.78 9.06
N THR A 54 3.79 5.10 8.10
CA THR A 54 3.51 4.93 6.67
C THR A 54 3.34 3.47 6.31
N VAL A 55 4.26 2.61 6.77
CA VAL A 55 4.19 1.16 6.55
C VAL A 55 2.89 0.59 7.13
N GLU A 56 2.57 0.91 8.39
CA GLU A 56 1.34 0.43 9.04
C GLU A 56 0.09 0.86 8.26
N SER A 57 0.03 2.12 7.84
CA SER A 57 -1.12 2.67 7.14
C SER A 57 -1.33 2.03 5.77
N VAL A 58 -0.27 1.93 4.96
CA VAL A 58 -0.34 1.30 3.63
C VAL A 58 -0.69 -0.18 3.74
N GLN A 59 -0.06 -0.91 4.66
CA GLN A 59 -0.38 -2.32 4.91
C GLN A 59 -1.83 -2.49 5.32
N ARG A 60 -2.31 -1.72 6.30
CA ARG A 60 -3.69 -1.82 6.79
C ARG A 60 -4.69 -1.58 5.66
N ILE A 61 -4.52 -0.51 4.88
CA ILE A 61 -5.44 -0.16 3.80
C ILE A 61 -5.47 -1.27 2.73
N ILE A 62 -4.31 -1.75 2.29
CA ILE A 62 -4.24 -2.75 1.21
C ILE A 62 -4.71 -4.12 1.71
N ILE A 63 -4.21 -4.59 2.86
CA ILE A 63 -4.49 -5.93 3.37
C ILE A 63 -5.95 -6.08 3.77
N GLU A 64 -6.52 -5.11 4.49
CA GLU A 64 -7.94 -5.15 4.84
C GLU A 64 -8.84 -5.03 3.60
N GLY A 65 -8.37 -4.34 2.55
CA GLY A 65 -9.07 -4.25 1.26
C GLY A 65 -9.15 -5.57 0.48
N ILE A 66 -8.20 -6.49 0.70
CA ILE A 66 -8.16 -7.80 0.01
C ILE A 66 -8.50 -8.99 0.90
N ARG A 67 -8.84 -8.76 2.18
CA ARG A 67 -9.23 -9.79 3.13
C ARG A 67 -10.56 -10.45 2.70
N VAL A 68 -10.61 -11.77 2.79
CA VAL A 68 -11.85 -12.55 2.57
C VAL A 68 -12.84 -12.23 3.69
N ARG A 69 -14.11 -12.02 3.32
CA ARG A 69 -15.22 -11.76 4.25
C ARG A 69 -16.10 -13.00 4.39
#